data_AF-A0A662PP88-F1
#
_entry.id   AF-A0A662PP88-F1
#
_cell.length_a   1.000
_cell.length_b   1.000
_cell.length_c   1.000
_cell.angle_alpha   90.00
_cell.angle_beta   90.00
_cell.angle_gamma   90.00
#
_symmetry.space_group_name_H-M   'P 1'
#
loop_
_entity.id
_entity.type
_entity.pdbx_description
1 polymer ?
#
loop_
_entity_poly.entity_id
_entity_poly.type
_entity_poly.pdbx_seq_one_letter_code
_entity_poly.pdbx_strand_id
1 'polypeptide(L)'
;IMCILEAYNFRDFMALDGMAVRVLDLFLENREYIDGYQLLYSASKHITRVTDRRKRKRAAERPGVIISPAGMLKGGPAVFYAERVAEDPYSAIFLVSFQIPGTPGARLLEEGKLIHGGVDIKVKAKVEQFLFSAHSGRSELREYLKRFNPDAKIFVIHGEPDSCKDLAEFAKEAGYEAILPEKGRSYEI
;
A
#
# COMPACT_ATOMS: atom_id res chain seq x y z
N ILE A 1 1.86 6.45 5.28
CA ILE A 1 0.72 7.40 5.45
C ILE A 1 0.83 8.20 6.73
N MET A 2 0.76 7.62 7.93
CA MET A 2 0.81 8.42 9.19
C MET A 2 2.02 9.34 9.30
N CYS A 3 3.21 8.90 8.88
CA CYS A 3 4.42 9.73 8.86
C CYS A 3 4.32 10.91 7.89
N ILE A 4 3.63 10.71 6.75
CA ILE A 4 3.40 11.80 5.77
C ILE A 4 2.49 12.84 6.41
N LEU A 5 1.37 12.42 7.00
CA LEU A 5 0.44 13.33 7.68
C LEU A 5 1.14 14.11 8.81
N GLU A 6 2.00 13.44 9.58
CA GLU A 6 2.81 14.08 10.62
C GLU A 6 3.78 15.11 10.04
N ALA A 7 4.48 14.79 8.95
CA ALA A 7 5.43 15.68 8.29
C ALA A 7 4.75 16.95 7.72
N TYR A 8 3.49 16.84 7.31
CA TYR A 8 2.68 17.95 6.84
C TYR A 8 1.88 18.65 7.95
N ASN A 9 2.17 18.36 9.23
CA ASN A 9 1.51 18.95 10.39
C ASN A 9 -0.02 18.80 10.39
N PHE A 10 -0.53 17.66 9.92
CA PHE A 10 -1.94 17.34 10.07
C PHE A 10 -2.27 17.10 11.56
N ARG A 11 -3.28 17.80 12.09
CA ARG A 11 -3.64 17.78 13.52
C ARG A 11 -5.10 17.44 13.81
N ASP A 12 -5.93 17.23 12.78
CA ASP A 12 -7.27 16.70 12.98
C ASP A 12 -7.23 15.24 13.44
N PHE A 13 -8.39 14.71 13.80
CA PHE A 13 -8.51 13.35 14.31
C PHE A 13 -7.90 12.33 13.35
N MET A 14 -6.98 11.51 13.86
CA MET A 14 -6.40 10.38 13.15
C MET A 14 -6.61 9.09 13.92
N ALA A 15 -6.96 8.02 13.22
CA ALA A 15 -7.10 6.69 13.79
C ALA A 15 -6.36 5.63 12.96
N LEU A 16 -5.81 4.63 13.66
CA LEU A 16 -5.23 3.42 13.08
C LEU A 16 -6.02 2.20 13.56
N ASP A 17 -6.45 1.35 12.63
CA ASP A 17 -7.27 0.17 12.94
C ASP A 17 -6.67 -1.12 12.37
N GLY A 18 -7.17 -2.25 12.86
CA GLY A 18 -6.81 -3.59 12.46
C GLY A 18 -5.40 -3.97 12.89
N MET A 19 -4.82 -4.93 12.17
CA MET A 19 -3.46 -5.40 12.46
C MET A 19 -2.39 -4.34 12.24
N ALA A 20 -2.72 -3.22 11.59
CA ALA A 20 -1.78 -2.11 11.45
C ALA A 20 -1.37 -1.51 12.82
N VAL A 21 -2.24 -1.58 13.83
CA VAL A 21 -1.88 -1.17 15.20
C VAL A 21 -0.76 -2.05 15.76
N ARG A 22 -0.84 -3.38 15.55
CA ARG A 22 0.20 -4.31 15.99
C ARG A 22 1.50 -4.17 15.21
N VAL A 23 1.40 -3.88 13.92
CA VAL A 23 2.59 -3.59 13.08
C VAL A 23 3.26 -2.30 13.54
N LEU A 24 2.49 -1.26 13.92
CA LEU A 24 3.06 -0.05 14.50
C LEU A 24 3.84 -0.35 15.78
N ASP A 25 3.33 -1.21 16.67
CA ASP A 25 4.05 -1.62 17.88
C ASP A 25 5.38 -2.29 17.56
N LEU A 26 5.37 -3.23 16.62
CA LEU A 26 6.59 -3.89 16.15
C LEU A 26 7.60 -2.87 15.61
N PHE A 27 7.17 -1.89 14.81
CA PHE A 27 8.09 -0.88 14.29
C PHE A 27 8.65 0.03 15.39
N LEU A 28 7.85 0.36 16.41
CA LEU A 28 8.29 1.19 17.53
C LEU A 28 9.29 0.46 18.44
N GLU A 29 9.15 -0.86 18.57
CA GLU A 29 10.03 -1.74 19.36
C GLU A 29 11.35 -2.05 18.64
N ASN A 30 11.40 -1.99 17.30
CA ASN A 30 12.54 -2.42 16.48
C ASN A 30 13.20 -1.24 15.75
N ARG A 31 13.67 -0.24 16.51
CA ARG A 31 14.09 1.07 15.98
C ARG A 31 15.23 1.01 14.95
N GLU A 32 16.12 0.03 15.09
CA GLU A 32 17.32 -0.14 14.26
C GLU A 32 17.01 -0.52 12.81
N TYR A 33 15.80 -1.03 12.54
CA TYR A 33 15.34 -1.39 11.20
C TYR A 33 14.50 -0.29 10.53
N ILE A 34 14.25 0.82 11.22
CA ILE A 34 13.35 1.88 10.75
C ILE A 34 14.14 3.13 10.41
N ASP A 35 14.32 3.38 9.11
CA ASP A 35 14.75 4.69 8.65
C ASP A 35 13.64 5.73 8.91
N GLY A 36 14.01 6.90 9.42
CA GLY A 36 13.05 7.92 9.85
C GLY A 36 12.29 7.62 11.15
N TYR A 37 12.84 6.81 12.06
CA TYR A 37 12.19 6.42 13.33
C TYR A 37 11.60 7.61 14.11
N GLN A 38 12.30 8.75 14.17
CA GLN A 38 11.81 9.92 14.93
C GLN A 38 10.48 10.44 14.39
N LEU A 39 10.30 10.44 13.06
CA LEU A 39 9.05 10.85 12.44
C LEU A 39 7.94 9.83 12.71
N LEU A 40 8.25 8.52 12.63
CA LEU A 40 7.30 7.47 12.99
C LEU A 40 6.87 7.58 14.46
N TYR A 41 7.84 7.79 15.36
CA TYR A 41 7.60 7.96 16.79
C TYR A 41 6.73 9.19 17.07
N SER A 42 7.01 10.34 16.44
CA SER A 42 6.16 11.54 16.53
C SER A 42 4.74 11.27 16.05
N ALA A 43 4.60 10.69 14.85
CA ALA A 43 3.31 10.33 14.27
C ALA A 43 2.51 9.38 15.19
N SER A 44 3.19 8.46 15.88
CA SER A 44 2.56 7.50 16.78
C SER A 44 1.93 8.14 18.02
N LYS A 45 2.39 9.33 18.44
CA LYS A 45 1.81 10.06 19.58
C LYS A 45 0.49 10.73 19.22
N HIS A 46 0.27 11.06 17.95
CA HIS A 46 -0.91 11.77 17.47
C HIS A 46 -1.97 10.85 16.87
N ILE A 47 -1.77 9.53 16.89
CA ILE A 47 -2.70 8.56 16.29
C ILE A 47 -3.53 7.84 17.35
N THR A 48 -4.86 7.82 17.16
CA THR A 48 -5.76 7.04 18.00
C THR A 48 -5.73 5.57 17.59
N ARG A 49 -5.36 4.69 18.52
CA ARG A 49 -5.32 3.25 18.27
C ARG A 49 -6.69 2.61 18.47
N VAL A 50 -7.23 2.00 17.41
CA VAL A 50 -8.50 1.28 17.45
C VAL A 50 -8.26 -0.18 17.80
N THR A 51 -8.55 -0.55 19.05
CA THR A 51 -8.27 -1.89 19.60
C THR A 51 -9.49 -2.80 19.67
N ASP A 52 -10.69 -2.25 19.44
CA ASP A 52 -11.95 -3.00 19.61
C ASP A 52 -13.08 -2.42 18.75
N ARG A 53 -14.19 -3.16 18.66
CA ARG A 53 -15.37 -2.79 17.85
C ARG A 53 -16.05 -1.51 18.34
N ARG A 54 -16.02 -1.18 19.64
CA ARG A 54 -16.65 0.03 20.16
C ARG A 54 -15.83 1.27 19.77
N LYS A 55 -14.50 1.21 19.90
CA LYS A 55 -13.60 2.25 19.40
C LYS A 55 -13.73 2.44 17.90
N ARG A 56 -13.86 1.36 17.12
CA ARG A 56 -14.09 1.42 15.67
C ARG A 56 -15.34 2.22 15.30
N LYS A 57 -16.48 1.92 15.95
CA LYS A 57 -17.72 2.68 15.74
C LYS A 57 -17.55 4.16 16.07
N ARG A 58 -16.96 4.48 17.23
CA ARG A 58 -16.69 5.86 17.64
C ARG A 58 -15.74 6.60 16.69
N ALA A 59 -14.72 5.91 16.17
CA ALA A 59 -13.79 6.50 15.20
C ALA A 59 -14.52 6.88 13.91
N ALA A 60 -15.43 6.02 13.43
CA ALA A 60 -16.22 6.27 12.22
C ALA A 60 -17.27 7.38 12.36
N GLU A 61 -17.55 7.86 13.58
CA GLU A 61 -18.48 8.96 13.84
C GLU A 61 -17.78 10.32 13.93
N ARG A 62 -16.44 10.35 13.86
CA ARG A 62 -15.65 11.58 13.97
C ARG A 62 -15.09 11.99 12.61
N PRO A 63 -15.25 13.26 12.19
CA PRO A 63 -14.51 13.81 11.05
C PRO A 63 -13.00 13.68 11.29
N GLY A 64 -12.27 13.18 10.29
CA GLY A 64 -10.83 12.95 10.39
C GLY A 64 -10.34 11.90 9.40
N VAL A 65 -9.13 11.38 9.64
CA VAL A 65 -8.49 10.37 8.81
C VAL A 65 -8.45 9.02 9.53
N ILE A 66 -8.95 7.98 8.87
CA ILE A 66 -8.86 6.60 9.35
C ILE A 66 -7.94 5.82 8.43
N ILE A 67 -6.86 5.27 8.99
CA ILE A 67 -5.92 4.40 8.29
C ILE A 67 -6.26 2.96 8.68
N SER A 68 -6.65 2.14 7.71
CA SER A 68 -7.11 0.78 7.98
C SER A 68 -6.75 -0.21 6.87
N PRO A 69 -6.33 -1.44 7.22
CA PRO A 69 -6.28 -2.57 6.30
C PRO A 69 -7.68 -3.18 6.06
N ALA A 70 -7.89 -3.97 5.01
CA ALA A 70 -6.93 -4.32 3.97
C ALA A 70 -6.94 -3.34 2.79
N GLY A 71 -5.75 -3.05 2.24
CA GLY A 71 -5.55 -2.02 1.20
C GLY A 71 -6.25 -2.27 -0.15
N MET A 72 -6.80 -3.47 -0.37
CA MET A 72 -7.60 -3.80 -1.56
C MET A 72 -9.07 -4.07 -1.28
N LEU A 73 -9.55 -3.73 -0.07
CA LEU A 73 -10.94 -3.89 0.36
C LEU A 73 -11.49 -5.33 0.27
N LYS A 74 -10.61 -6.35 0.27
CA LYS A 74 -11.03 -7.77 0.32
C LYS A 74 -11.65 -8.18 1.65
N GLY A 75 -11.53 -7.35 2.69
CA GLY A 75 -12.01 -7.63 4.03
C GLY A 75 -11.37 -6.74 5.09
N GLY A 76 -11.59 -7.12 6.35
CA GLY A 76 -11.07 -6.39 7.50
C GLY A 76 -11.80 -5.06 7.75
N PRO A 77 -11.26 -4.22 8.66
CA PRO A 77 -11.95 -3.01 9.08
C PRO A 77 -12.10 -1.94 7.99
N ALA A 78 -11.25 -1.95 6.94
CA ALA A 78 -11.36 -1.00 5.85
C ALA A 78 -12.71 -1.10 5.12
N VAL A 79 -13.26 -2.31 4.98
CA VAL A 79 -14.58 -2.51 4.38
C VAL A 79 -15.67 -1.84 5.21
N PHE A 80 -15.61 -1.99 6.54
CA PHE A 80 -16.55 -1.33 7.46
C PHE A 80 -16.53 0.20 7.31
N TYR A 81 -15.34 0.81 7.19
CA TYR A 81 -15.23 2.26 7.02
C TYR A 81 -15.68 2.70 5.61
N ALA A 82 -15.27 1.98 4.57
CA ALA A 82 -15.67 2.26 3.19
C ALA A 82 -17.20 2.21 3.03
N GLU A 83 -17.84 1.18 3.56
CA GLU A 83 -19.30 1.05 3.63
C GLU A 83 -19.95 2.22 4.36
N ARG A 84 -19.35 2.70 5.45
CA ARG A 84 -19.91 3.78 6.27
C ARG A 84 -19.90 5.13 5.57
N VAL A 85 -18.85 5.40 4.78
CA VAL A 85 -18.69 6.67 4.07
C VAL A 85 -19.21 6.62 2.64
N ALA A 86 -19.56 5.44 2.12
CA ALA A 86 -19.91 5.20 0.72
C ALA A 86 -20.91 6.21 0.15
N GLU A 87 -21.96 6.51 0.92
CA GLU A 87 -23.06 7.38 0.49
C GLU A 87 -22.90 8.84 0.94
N ASP A 88 -21.81 9.18 1.61
CA ASP A 88 -21.53 10.54 2.06
C ASP A 88 -20.66 11.29 1.02
N PRO A 89 -21.22 12.28 0.29
CA PRO A 89 -20.48 13.02 -0.73
C PRO A 89 -19.40 13.94 -0.15
N TYR A 90 -19.37 14.18 1.17
CA TYR A 90 -18.34 14.97 1.84
C TYR A 90 -17.15 14.13 2.30
N SER A 91 -17.27 12.81 2.23
CA SER A 91 -16.22 11.87 2.59
C SER A 91 -15.39 11.44 1.38
N ALA A 92 -14.23 10.83 1.66
CA ALA A 92 -13.36 10.28 0.63
C ALA A 92 -12.81 8.90 1.02
N ILE A 93 -12.59 8.05 0.02
CA ILE A 93 -11.90 6.77 0.11
C ILE A 93 -10.62 6.88 -0.72
N PHE A 94 -9.47 6.79 -0.05
CA PHE A 94 -8.16 6.82 -0.70
C PHE A 94 -7.51 5.44 -0.68
N LEU A 95 -7.29 4.88 -1.86
CA LEU A 95 -6.56 3.62 -2.03
C LEU A 95 -5.08 3.93 -2.22
N VAL A 96 -4.26 3.56 -1.24
CA VAL A 96 -2.85 4.00 -1.13
C VAL A 96 -1.84 2.99 -1.70
N SER A 97 -2.32 2.00 -2.43
CA SER A 97 -1.50 0.95 -3.04
C SER A 97 -2.08 0.54 -4.39
N PHE A 98 -1.29 -0.22 -5.15
CA PHE A 98 -1.77 -0.92 -6.34
C PHE A 98 -3.00 -1.79 -6.00
N GLN A 99 -3.93 -1.86 -6.95
CA GLN A 99 -5.16 -2.63 -6.83
C GLN A 99 -5.15 -3.72 -7.89
N ILE A 100 -5.15 -4.98 -7.46
CA ILE A 100 -5.14 -6.11 -8.38
C ILE A 100 -6.51 -6.14 -9.10
N PRO A 101 -6.55 -6.36 -10.43
CA PRO A 101 -7.80 -6.54 -11.16
C PRO A 101 -8.71 -7.58 -10.52
N GLY A 102 -10.02 -7.30 -10.49
CA GLY A 102 -11.03 -8.15 -9.85
C GLY A 102 -11.10 -8.07 -8.33
N THR A 103 -10.30 -7.22 -7.68
CA THR A 103 -10.48 -6.91 -6.25
C THR A 103 -11.56 -5.87 -6.02
N PRO A 104 -12.20 -5.82 -4.82
CA PRO A 104 -13.18 -4.78 -4.53
C PRO A 104 -12.61 -3.36 -4.64
N GLY A 105 -11.34 -3.15 -4.29
CA GLY A 105 -10.67 -1.85 -4.48
C GLY A 105 -10.49 -1.47 -5.95
N ALA A 106 -10.13 -2.41 -6.83
CA ALA A 106 -10.07 -2.15 -8.27
C ALA A 106 -11.45 -1.81 -8.85
N ARG A 107 -12.47 -2.59 -8.47
CA ARG A 107 -13.86 -2.34 -8.86
C ARG A 107 -14.36 -0.97 -8.38
N LEU A 108 -13.98 -0.56 -7.18
CA LEU A 108 -14.32 0.75 -6.65
C LEU A 108 -13.73 1.88 -7.50
N LEU A 109 -12.49 1.74 -7.99
CA LEU A 109 -11.86 2.72 -8.86
C LEU A 109 -12.49 2.76 -10.26
N GLU A 110 -12.73 1.58 -10.85
CA GLU A 110 -13.19 1.44 -12.23
C GLU A 110 -14.69 1.76 -12.37
N GLU A 111 -15.52 1.24 -11.46
CA GLU A 111 -16.98 1.34 -11.55
C GLU A 111 -17.58 2.38 -10.61
N GLY A 112 -16.82 2.87 -9.61
CA GLY A 112 -17.37 3.71 -8.55
C GLY A 112 -18.40 2.97 -7.69
N LYS A 113 -18.23 1.66 -7.51
CA LYS A 113 -19.19 0.78 -6.80
C LYS A 113 -18.54 -0.04 -5.70
N LEU A 114 -19.33 -0.33 -4.67
CA LEU A 114 -18.96 -1.27 -3.61
C LEU A 114 -20.17 -2.10 -3.16
N ILE A 115 -19.90 -3.24 -2.55
CA ILE A 115 -20.93 -4.05 -1.91
C ILE A 115 -21.14 -3.52 -0.50
N HIS A 116 -22.35 -3.09 -0.17
CA HIS A 116 -22.78 -2.65 1.15
C HIS A 116 -23.90 -3.56 1.65
N GLY A 117 -23.65 -4.31 2.71
CA GLY A 117 -24.67 -5.22 3.29
C GLY A 117 -25.18 -6.29 2.31
N GLY A 118 -24.35 -6.70 1.35
CA GLY A 118 -24.70 -7.67 0.30
C GLY A 118 -25.36 -7.06 -0.94
N VAL A 119 -25.57 -5.73 -0.97
CA VAL A 119 -26.15 -5.02 -2.10
C VAL A 119 -25.08 -4.20 -2.81
N ASP A 120 -25.09 -4.21 -4.13
CA ASP A 120 -24.19 -3.38 -4.93
C ASP A 120 -24.69 -1.93 -5.00
N ILE A 121 -23.88 -0.98 -4.51
CA ILE A 121 -24.24 0.43 -4.43
C ILE A 121 -23.26 1.32 -5.20
N LYS A 122 -23.77 2.44 -5.73
CA LYS A 122 -22.93 3.49 -6.31
C LYS A 122 -22.37 4.37 -5.19
N VAL A 123 -21.07 4.56 -5.19
CA VAL A 123 -20.35 5.36 -4.20
C VAL A 123 -20.51 6.84 -4.55
N LYS A 124 -20.91 7.63 -3.56
CA LYS A 124 -21.02 9.09 -3.61
C LYS A 124 -19.78 9.78 -3.03
N ALA A 125 -19.10 9.13 -2.08
CA ALA A 125 -17.81 9.59 -1.58
C ALA A 125 -16.79 9.73 -2.71
N LYS A 126 -15.88 10.69 -2.56
CA LYS A 126 -14.77 10.86 -3.48
C LYS A 126 -13.86 9.62 -3.43
N VAL A 127 -13.49 9.07 -4.59
CA VAL A 127 -12.56 7.93 -4.66
C VAL A 127 -11.32 8.37 -5.43
N GLU A 128 -10.14 8.22 -4.84
CA GLU A 128 -8.86 8.43 -5.51
C GLU A 128 -7.84 7.35 -5.14
N GLN A 129 -6.86 7.16 -6.03
CA GLN A 129 -5.73 6.27 -5.79
C GLN A 129 -4.42 7.06 -5.70
N PHE A 130 -3.61 6.74 -4.70
CA PHE A 130 -2.25 7.24 -4.55
C PHE A 130 -1.29 6.06 -4.47
N LEU A 131 -0.30 6.00 -5.36
CA LEU A 131 0.65 4.90 -5.40
C LEU A 131 1.86 5.20 -4.51
N PHE A 132 1.74 4.91 -3.21
CA PHE A 132 2.88 4.93 -2.29
C PHE A 132 3.65 3.60 -2.36
N SER A 133 4.17 3.28 -3.54
CA SER A 133 4.88 2.03 -3.82
C SER A 133 6.10 1.86 -2.90
N ALA A 134 6.25 0.67 -2.32
CA ALA A 134 7.50 0.24 -1.68
C ALA A 134 8.50 -0.36 -2.69
N HIS A 135 8.15 -0.38 -3.98
CA HIS A 135 9.00 -0.89 -5.06
C HIS A 135 9.71 0.24 -5.76
N SER A 136 10.99 0.02 -6.04
CA SER A 136 11.79 0.90 -6.88
C SER A 136 11.18 1.02 -8.28
N GLY A 137 11.19 2.23 -8.81
CA GLY A 137 10.76 2.52 -10.18
C GLY A 137 11.74 1.99 -11.23
N ARG A 138 11.35 2.08 -12.50
CA ARG A 138 12.17 1.65 -13.65
C ARG A 138 13.57 2.28 -13.64
N SER A 139 13.65 3.60 -13.46
CA SER A 139 14.93 4.33 -13.43
C SER A 139 15.81 3.90 -12.25
N GLU A 140 15.23 3.71 -11.08
CA GLU A 140 15.92 3.30 -9.86
C GLU A 140 16.47 1.87 -9.98
N LEU A 141 15.68 0.93 -10.51
CA LEU A 141 16.14 -0.44 -10.79
C LEU A 141 17.30 -0.47 -11.79
N ARG A 142 17.19 0.31 -12.87
CA ARG A 142 18.23 0.41 -13.89
C ARG A 142 19.53 1.01 -13.33
N GLU A 143 19.42 2.03 -12.50
CA GLU A 143 20.58 2.63 -11.85
C GLU A 143 21.19 1.71 -10.80
N TYR A 144 20.37 0.93 -10.09
CA TYR A 144 20.83 -0.06 -9.14
C TYR A 144 21.61 -1.20 -9.82
N LEU A 145 21.13 -1.68 -10.98
CA LEU A 145 21.80 -2.73 -11.75
C LEU A 145 23.23 -2.36 -12.14
N LYS A 146 23.49 -1.11 -12.53
CA LYS A 146 24.85 -0.66 -12.91
C LYS A 146 25.90 -0.76 -11.80
N ARG A 147 25.46 -0.95 -10.55
CA ARG A 147 26.35 -1.08 -9.37
C ARG A 147 26.73 -2.52 -9.08
N PHE A 148 26.22 -3.48 -9.85
CA PHE A 148 26.47 -4.90 -9.63
C PHE A 148 27.85 -5.27 -10.14
N ASN A 149 28.42 -6.32 -9.56
CA ASN A 149 29.63 -6.95 -10.09
C ASN A 149 29.41 -7.29 -11.58
N PRO A 150 30.29 -6.87 -12.51
CA PRO A 150 30.15 -7.14 -13.94
C PRO A 150 29.89 -8.62 -14.30
N ASP A 151 30.40 -9.56 -13.51
CA ASP A 151 30.21 -11.00 -13.74
C ASP A 151 28.90 -11.56 -13.15
N ALA A 152 28.03 -10.70 -12.62
CA ALA A 152 26.77 -11.13 -12.03
C ALA A 152 25.78 -11.61 -13.10
N LYS A 153 25.25 -12.81 -12.88
CA LYS A 153 24.08 -13.33 -13.59
C LYS A 153 22.80 -12.79 -12.96
N ILE A 154 21.97 -12.13 -13.78
CA ILE A 154 20.75 -11.44 -13.34
C ILE A 154 19.53 -12.27 -13.69
N PHE A 155 18.74 -12.65 -12.69
CA PHE A 155 17.44 -13.29 -12.88
C PHE A 155 16.34 -12.27 -12.60
N VAL A 156 15.54 -11.94 -13.62
CA VAL A 156 14.46 -10.95 -13.49
C VAL A 156 13.13 -11.64 -13.20
N ILE A 157 12.57 -11.38 -12.02
CA ILE A 157 11.35 -12.03 -11.51
C ILE A 157 10.37 -11.02 -10.90
N HIS A 158 9.18 -11.51 -10.53
CA HIS A 158 8.18 -10.76 -9.75
C HIS A 158 7.72 -9.43 -10.39
N GLY A 159 7.49 -9.44 -11.69
CA GLY A 159 6.88 -8.35 -12.44
C GLY A 159 5.98 -8.86 -13.56
N GLU A 160 5.23 -7.95 -14.18
CA GLU A 160 4.47 -8.27 -15.39
C GLU A 160 5.41 -8.70 -16.53
N PRO A 161 4.96 -9.56 -17.47
CA PRO A 161 5.82 -10.12 -18.50
C PRO A 161 6.64 -9.07 -19.28
N ASP A 162 5.99 -7.99 -19.71
CA ASP A 162 6.65 -6.93 -20.48
C ASP A 162 7.62 -6.11 -19.63
N SER A 163 7.29 -5.88 -18.35
CA SER A 163 8.17 -5.18 -17.41
C SER A 163 9.43 -5.99 -17.10
N CYS A 164 9.29 -7.30 -16.90
CA CYS A 164 10.43 -8.20 -16.72
C CYS A 164 11.32 -8.24 -17.96
N LYS A 165 10.69 -8.32 -19.15
CA LYS A 165 11.41 -8.32 -20.42
C LYS A 165 12.21 -7.04 -20.63
N ASP A 166 11.62 -5.87 -20.41
CA ASP A 166 12.30 -4.57 -20.51
C ASP A 166 13.52 -4.48 -19.59
N LEU A 167 13.39 -4.94 -18.33
CA LEU A 167 14.50 -4.90 -17.39
C LEU A 167 15.62 -5.89 -17.73
N ALA A 168 15.27 -7.08 -18.23
CA ALA A 168 16.24 -8.07 -18.68
C ALA A 168 16.99 -7.61 -19.93
N GLU A 169 16.31 -6.96 -20.87
CA GLU A 169 16.95 -6.34 -22.05
C GLU A 169 17.93 -5.24 -21.63
N PHE A 170 17.51 -4.35 -20.72
CA PHE A 170 18.41 -3.34 -20.18
C PHE A 170 19.64 -3.95 -19.46
N ALA A 171 19.45 -5.01 -18.68
CA ALA A 171 20.57 -5.68 -18.00
C ALA A 171 21.57 -6.25 -19.03
N LYS A 172 21.10 -6.80 -20.15
CA LYS A 172 21.98 -7.26 -21.25
C LYS A 172 22.72 -6.11 -21.92
N GLU A 173 22.05 -4.99 -22.18
CA GLU A 173 22.68 -3.77 -22.71
C GLU A 173 23.74 -3.22 -21.76
N ALA A 174 23.55 -3.36 -20.45
CA ALA A 174 24.51 -2.99 -19.42
C ALA A 174 25.66 -4.00 -19.25
N GLY A 175 25.70 -5.08 -20.04
CA GLY A 175 26.80 -6.06 -20.07
C GLY A 175 26.59 -7.29 -19.19
N TYR A 176 25.43 -7.43 -18.54
CA TYR A 176 25.14 -8.59 -17.68
C TYR A 176 24.57 -9.77 -18.48
N GLU A 177 24.83 -11.00 -18.02
CA GLU A 177 24.01 -12.14 -18.40
C GLU A 177 22.66 -12.03 -17.70
N ALA A 178 21.57 -11.83 -18.45
CA ALA A 178 20.22 -11.71 -17.88
C ALA A 178 19.27 -12.80 -18.37
N ILE A 179 18.55 -13.40 -17.42
CA ILE A 179 17.64 -14.53 -17.61
C ILE A 179 16.24 -14.15 -17.14
N LEU A 180 15.24 -14.49 -17.96
CA LEU A 180 13.83 -14.51 -17.58
C LEU A 180 13.47 -15.96 -17.20
N PRO A 181 13.45 -16.31 -15.92
CA PRO A 181 13.26 -17.68 -15.52
C PRO A 181 11.83 -18.15 -15.77
N GLU A 182 11.71 -19.39 -16.23
CA GLU A 182 10.44 -20.07 -16.42
C GLU A 182 10.00 -20.75 -15.11
N LYS A 183 8.71 -20.68 -14.82
CA LYS A 183 8.15 -21.29 -13.61
C LYS A 183 8.39 -22.80 -13.64
N GLY A 184 9.02 -23.33 -12.58
CA GLY A 184 9.30 -24.76 -12.43
C GLY A 184 10.59 -25.24 -13.10
N ARG A 185 11.37 -24.35 -13.71
CA ARG A 185 12.66 -24.67 -14.30
C ARG A 185 13.80 -24.37 -13.32
N SER A 186 14.81 -25.23 -13.31
CA SER A 186 16.05 -25.05 -12.54
C SER A 186 17.15 -24.45 -13.41
N TYR A 187 18.01 -23.65 -12.78
CA TYR A 187 19.14 -22.97 -13.42
C TYR A 187 20.39 -23.19 -12.58
N GLU A 188 21.51 -23.52 -13.23
CA GLU A 188 22.82 -23.56 -12.60
C GLU A 188 23.41 -22.14 -12.54
N ILE A 189 24.04 -21.81 -11.42
CA ILE A 189 24.62 -20.50 -11.12
C ILE A 189 26.15 -20.63 -11.09
#